data_AF-A0A7Y5FLT6-F1
#
_entry.id   AF-A0A7Y5FLT6-F1
#
_cell.length_a   1.000
_cell.length_b   1.000
_cell.length_c   1.000
_cell.angle_alpha   90.00
_cell.angle_beta   90.00
_cell.angle_gamma   90.00
#
_symmetry.space_group_name_H-M   'P 1'
#
loop_
_entity.id
_entity.type
_entity.pdbx_description
1 polymer ?
#
loop_
_entity_poly.entity_id
_entity_poly.type
_entity_poly.pdbx_seq_one_letter_code
_entity_poly.pdbx_strand_id
1 'polypeptide(L)' 'MIKKYKTFEEARRDLWVMEPDEAYYKRVIAFYELAATIMKPRSIEKGFFRFKTFQDAQEHRRQEALRARK' A
#
# COMPACT_ATOMS: atom_id res chain seq x y z
N MET A 1 -4.76 1.69 25.17
CA MET A 1 -4.98 0.70 26.25
C MET A 1 -5.02 -0.68 25.63
N ILE A 2 -4.12 -1.60 26.00
CA ILE A 2 -4.06 -2.96 25.41
C ILE A 2 -4.93 -3.89 26.27
N LYS A 3 -6.01 -4.45 25.69
CA LYS A 3 -6.87 -5.42 26.38
C LYS A 3 -6.15 -6.77 26.43
N LYS A 4 -6.07 -7.39 27.62
CA LYS A 4 -5.59 -8.76 27.80
C LYS A 4 -6.79 -9.70 27.87
N TYR A 5 -6.80 -10.73 27.02
CA TYR A 5 -7.87 -11.74 26.99
C TYR A 5 -7.49 -12.92 27.87
N LYS A 6 -8.47 -13.47 28.59
CA LYS A 6 -8.25 -14.66 29.42
C LYS A 6 -8.56 -15.96 28.66
N THR A 7 -9.39 -15.87 27.62
CA THR A 7 -9.81 -17.02 26.81
C THR A 7 -9.83 -16.68 25.33
N PHE A 8 -9.69 -17.70 24.48
CA PHE A 8 -9.78 -17.53 23.03
C PHE A 8 -11.16 -17.07 22.59
N GLU A 9 -12.22 -17.58 23.20
CA GLU A 9 -13.62 -17.19 22.93
C GLU A 9 -13.86 -15.70 23.18
N GLU A 10 -13.28 -15.16 24.26
CA GLU A 10 -13.33 -13.73 24.55
C GLU A 10 -12.63 -12.93 23.45
N ALA A 11 -11.40 -13.32 23.08
CA ALA A 11 -10.66 -12.67 22.01
C ALA A 11 -11.39 -12.75 20.66
N ARG A 12 -12.03 -13.89 20.38
CA ARG A 12 -12.73 -14.17 19.13
C ARG A 12 -13.96 -13.28 18.98
N ARG A 13 -14.74 -13.10 20.04
CA ARG A 13 -15.94 -12.24 20.04
C ARG A 13 -15.60 -10.77 19.88
N ASP A 14 -14.46 -10.34 20.41
CA ASP A 14 -14.00 -8.95 20.29
C ASP A 14 -13.36 -8.66 18.93
N LEU A 15 -12.70 -9.65 18.33
CA LEU A 15 -11.98 -9.48 17.06
C LEU A 15 -12.88 -9.64 15.83
N TRP A 16 -13.88 -10.51 15.90
CA TRP A 16 -14.67 -10.92 14.74
C TRP A 16 -16.17 -10.61 14.90
N VAL A 17 -16.80 -10.26 13.78
CA VAL A 17 -18.25 -10.20 13.70
C VAL A 17 -18.78 -11.63 13.56
N MET A 18 -19.44 -12.09 14.61
CA MET A 18 -19.87 -13.48 14.78
C MET A 18 -21.05 -13.86 13.89
N GLU A 19 -21.92 -12.89 13.62
CA GLU A 19 -23.14 -13.04 12.83
C GLU A 19 -23.16 -11.89 11.82
N PRO A 20 -22.42 -12.03 10.70
CA PRO A 20 -22.35 -10.98 9.70
C PRO A 20 -23.68 -10.85 8.96
N ASP A 21 -24.13 -9.61 8.82
CA ASP A 21 -25.32 -9.25 8.06
C ASP A 21 -24.96 -8.61 6.71
N GLU A 22 -25.97 -8.27 5.92
CA GLU A 22 -25.78 -7.61 4.62
C GLU A 22 -24.99 -6.30 4.76
N ALA A 23 -25.23 -5.54 5.83
CA ALA A 23 -24.54 -4.28 6.10
C ALA A 23 -23.04 -4.49 6.38
N TYR A 24 -22.67 -5.56 7.09
CA TYR A 24 -21.29 -5.95 7.30
C TYR A 24 -20.58 -6.21 5.97
N TYR A 25 -21.18 -7.02 5.09
CA TYR A 25 -20.57 -7.33 3.80
C TYR A 25 -20.42 -6.09 2.91
N LYS A 26 -21.40 -5.18 2.91
CA LYS A 26 -21.27 -3.88 2.20
C LYS A 26 -20.05 -3.08 2.66
N ARG A 27 -19.78 -3.04 3.98
CA ARG A 27 -18.59 -2.38 4.53
C ARG A 27 -17.29 -3.07 4.13
N VAL A 28 -17.26 -4.40 4.16
CA VAL A 28 -16.09 -5.19 3.76
C VAL A 28 -15.76 -4.95 2.29
N ILE A 29 -16.76 -5.00 1.40
CA ILE A 29 -16.58 -4.73 -0.03
C ILE A 29 -15.97 -3.34 -0.25
N ALA A 30 -16.57 -2.30 0.34
CA ALA A 30 -16.08 -0.93 0.21
C ALA A 30 -14.63 -0.77 0.71
N PHE A 31 -14.27 -1.46 1.81
CA PHE A 31 -12.91 -1.47 2.32
C PHE A 31 -11.92 -2.08 1.31
N TYR A 32 -12.25 -3.23 0.72
CA TYR A 32 -11.40 -3.87 -0.28
C TYR A 32 -11.30 -3.09 -1.58
N GLU A 33 -12.37 -2.43 -2.02
CA GLU A 33 -12.34 -1.55 -3.20
C GLU A 33 -11.41 -0.34 -2.98
N LEU A 34 -11.47 0.26 -1.79
CA LEU A 34 -10.57 1.33 -1.40
C LEU A 34 -9.12 0.84 -1.33
N ALA A 35 -8.88 -0.29 -0.66
CA ALA A 35 -7.56 -0.89 -0.55
C ALA A 35 -6.98 -1.22 -1.92
N ALA A 36 -7.76 -1.83 -2.81
CA ALA A 36 -7.38 -2.11 -4.18
C ALA A 36 -7.01 -0.83 -4.93
N THR A 37 -7.74 0.27 -4.72
CA THR A 37 -7.44 1.57 -5.34
C THR A 37 -6.15 2.18 -4.82
N ILE A 38 -5.89 2.11 -3.50
CA ILE A 38 -4.68 2.64 -2.87
C ILE A 38 -3.45 1.78 -3.22
N MET A 39 -3.63 0.46 -3.24
CA MET A 39 -2.58 -0.53 -3.52
C MET A 39 -2.30 -0.71 -5.00
N LYS A 40 -3.07 -0.09 -5.91
CA LYS A 40 -2.65 0.03 -7.30
C LYS A 40 -1.22 0.53 -7.26
N PRO A 41 -0.26 -0.17 -7.89
CA PRO A 41 1.09 0.35 -7.97
C PRO A 41 0.96 1.69 -8.69
N ARG A 42 1.01 2.79 -7.92
CA ARG A 42 1.48 4.06 -8.46
C ARG A 42 2.75 3.66 -9.18
N SER A 43 2.89 4.05 -10.43
CA SER A 43 4.14 3.89 -11.15
C SER A 43 5.22 4.53 -10.28
N ILE A 44 5.84 3.72 -9.41
CA ILE A 44 6.99 4.10 -8.64
C ILE A 44 7.99 4.33 -9.76
N GLU A 45 8.26 5.61 -10.05
CA GLU A 45 9.34 5.94 -10.96
C GLU A 45 10.54 5.18 -10.42
N LYS A 46 11.01 4.22 -11.22
CA LYS A 46 12.04 3.30 -10.80
C LYS A 46 13.30 4.14 -10.61
N GLY A 47 13.62 4.53 -9.38
CA GLY A 47 14.86 5.22 -9.04
C GLY A 47 16.11 4.34 -9.24
N PHE A 48 15.93 3.07 -9.61
CA PHE A 48 16.99 2.17 -10.01
C PHE A 48 17.17 2.18 -11.53
N PHE A 49 18.18 2.92 -11.97
CA PHE A 49 18.61 2.95 -13.37
C PHE A 49 19.87 2.10 -13.55
N ARG A 50 19.85 1.19 -14.53
CA ARG A 50 21.03 0.38 -14.89
C ARG A 50 21.71 1.01 -16.09
N PHE A 51 22.97 1.41 -15.93
CA PHE A 51 23.78 1.97 -17.00
C PHE A 51 24.88 0.99 -17.42
N LYS A 52 25.21 0.96 -18.72
CA LYS A 52 26.29 0.11 -19.25
C LYS A 52 27.64 0.81 -19.08
N THR A 53 27.68 2.13 -19.19
CA THR A 53 28.88 2.94 -19.03
C THR A 53 28.67 4.09 -18.05
N PHE A 54 29.78 4.68 -17.58
CA PHE A 54 29.74 5.83 -16.69
C PHE A 54 29.22 7.10 -17.40
N GLN A 55 29.50 7.24 -18.70
CA GLN A 55 29.01 8.34 -19.52
C GLN A 55 27.48 8.34 -19.63
N ASP A 56 26.86 7.16 -19.80
CA ASP A 56 25.40 7.01 -19.83
C ASP A 56 24.76 7.50 -18.52
N ALA A 57 25.39 7.19 -17.38
CA ALA A 57 24.93 7.62 -16.07
C ALA A 57 25.06 9.15 -15.88
N GLN A 58 26.11 9.77 -16.41
CA GLN A 58 26.28 11.22 -16.36
C GLN A 58 25.23 11.95 -17.20
N GLU A 59 24.95 11.45 -18.40
CA GLU A 59 23.97 12.07 -19.30
C GLU A 59 22.55 11.98 -18.71
N HIS A 60 22.19 10.82 -18.15
CA HIS A 60 20.92 10.65 -17.44
C HIS A 60 20.75 11.69 -16.31
N ARG A 61 21.79 11.84 -15.47
CA ARG A 61 21.78 12.81 -14.37
C ARG A 61 21.60 14.27 -14.86
N ARG A 62 22.23 14.63 -15.98
CA ARG A 62 22.06 15.97 -16.58
C ARG A 62 20.63 16.19 -17.05
N GLN A 63 20.04 15.20 -17.72
CA GLN A 63 18.67 15.29 -18.22
C GLN A 63 17.64 15.37 -17.10
N GLU A 64 17.83 14.64 -16.00
CA GLU A 64 16.99 14.77 -14.80
C GLU A 64 17.09 16.18 -14.18
N ALA A 65 18.31 16.72 -14.07
CA ALA A 65 18.52 18.08 -13.56
C ALA A 65 17.87 19.16 -14.45
N LEU A 66 17.83 18.94 -15.77
CA LEU A 66 17.13 19.81 -16.73
C LEU A 66 15.61 19.70 -16.59
N ARG A 67 15.06 18.50 -16.37
CA ARG A 67 13.62 18.26 -16.16
C ARG A 67 13.13 18.88 -14.85
N ALA A 68 13.91 18.81 -13.78
CA ALA A 68 13.55 19.38 -12.48
C ALA A 68 13.56 20.93 -12.44
N ARG A 69 14.12 21.58 -13.48
CA ARG A 69 14.19 23.04 -13.60
C ARG A 69 13.05 23.66 -14.41
N LYS A 70 12.27 22.84 -15.13
CA LYS A 70 11.05 23.25 -15.84
C LYS A 70 9.85 23.07 -14.94
#